data_AF-A0A933W8U4-F1
#
_entry.id   AF-A0A933W8U4-F1
#
_cell.length_a   1.000
_cell.length_b   1.000
_cell.length_c   1.000
_cell.angle_alpha   90.00
_cell.angle_beta   90.00
_cell.angle_gamma   90.00
#
_symmetry.space_group_name_H-M   'P 1'
#
loop_
_entity.id
_entity.type
_entity.pdbx_description
1 polymer ?
#
loop_
_entity_poly.entity_id
_entity_poly.type
_entity_poly.pdbx_seq_one_letter_code
_entity_poly.pdbx_strand_id
1 'polypeptide(L)'
;LGNAKYAAVRTAFEHAFEELDATQPHTKDAVRSIFESLEILVKQMVDTQNLNEWIVKNSLKDKALNAYGNDPAAKDSIGKMFDGFAQWVNSIHNYRHGQEGPEPVAPSIEFAVYALSSGAAFLRWLVDMDSKNDKA
;
A
#
# COMPACT_ATOMS: atom_id res chain seq x y z
N LEU A 1 -12.41 -4.72 -3.98
CA LEU A 1 -12.30 -5.63 -2.81
C LEU A 1 -13.57 -6.46 -2.54
N GLY A 2 -14.48 -6.61 -3.51
CA GLY A 2 -15.72 -7.39 -3.32
C GLY A 2 -15.55 -8.92 -3.37
N ASN A 3 -14.44 -9.41 -3.92
CA ASN A 3 -14.11 -10.84 -3.98
C ASN A 3 -13.65 -11.36 -2.60
N ALA A 4 -14.07 -12.57 -2.21
CA ALA A 4 -13.70 -13.23 -0.96
C ALA A 4 -12.19 -13.39 -0.75
N LYS A 5 -11.39 -13.54 -1.81
CA LYS A 5 -9.90 -13.54 -1.77
C LYS A 5 -9.34 -12.31 -1.04
N TYR A 6 -10.00 -11.18 -1.20
CA TYR A 6 -9.58 -9.90 -0.63
C TYR A 6 -10.32 -9.53 0.67
N ALA A 7 -10.94 -10.49 1.36
CA ALA A 7 -11.70 -10.20 2.58
C ALA A 7 -10.83 -9.55 3.67
N ALA A 8 -9.65 -10.12 3.97
CA ALA A 8 -8.72 -9.55 4.95
C ALA A 8 -8.17 -8.18 4.53
N VAL A 9 -7.89 -8.02 3.22
CA VAL A 9 -7.49 -6.73 2.64
C VAL A 9 -8.59 -5.68 2.85
N ARG A 10 -9.84 -6.05 2.58
CA ARG A 10 -11.01 -5.18 2.78
C ARG A 10 -11.17 -4.76 4.23
N THR A 11 -11.08 -5.70 5.17
CA THR A 11 -11.19 -5.40 6.60
C THR A 11 -10.15 -4.40 7.05
N ALA A 12 -8.86 -4.59 6.70
CA ALA A 12 -7.81 -3.63 7.05
C ALA A 12 -8.01 -2.26 6.36
N PHE A 13 -8.49 -2.26 5.12
CA PHE A 13 -8.79 -1.03 4.39
C PHE A 13 -9.93 -0.24 5.04
N GLU A 14 -11.06 -0.90 5.35
CA GLU A 14 -12.22 -0.27 5.99
C GLU A 14 -11.84 0.26 7.39
N HIS A 15 -11.10 -0.53 8.17
CA HIS A 15 -10.58 -0.11 9.47
C HIS A 15 -9.74 1.17 9.38
N ALA A 16 -8.93 1.34 8.33
CA ALA A 16 -8.14 2.55 8.15
C ALA A 16 -9.00 3.83 8.08
N PHE A 17 -10.14 3.76 7.38
CA PHE A 17 -11.06 4.89 7.26
C PHE A 17 -11.91 5.07 8.51
N GLU A 18 -12.31 3.99 9.18
CA GLU A 18 -13.01 4.05 10.47
C GLU A 18 -12.18 4.82 11.52
N GLU A 19 -10.87 4.54 11.60
CA GLU A 19 -9.95 5.24 12.51
C GLU A 19 -9.77 6.72 12.15
N LEU A 20 -9.82 7.07 10.86
CA LEU A 20 -9.72 8.46 10.41
C LEU A 20 -11.02 9.23 10.66
N ASP A 21 -12.18 8.59 10.45
CA ASP A 21 -13.51 9.20 10.54
C ASP A 21 -14.08 9.22 11.97
N ALA A 22 -13.36 8.67 12.95
CA ALA A 22 -13.70 8.74 14.36
C ALA A 22 -13.88 10.19 14.85
N THR A 23 -14.75 10.40 15.86
CA THR A 23 -15.01 11.73 16.44
C THR A 23 -13.72 12.44 16.87
N GLN A 24 -12.75 11.67 17.34
CA GLN A 24 -11.36 12.08 17.46
C GLN A 24 -10.52 11.15 16.56
N PRO A 25 -9.93 11.64 15.44
CA PRO A 25 -9.20 10.79 14.52
C PRO A 25 -7.98 10.11 15.16
N HIS A 26 -7.88 8.79 14.99
CA HIS A 26 -6.72 7.99 15.39
C HIS A 26 -5.74 7.87 14.23
N THR A 27 -5.08 8.98 13.88
CA THR A 27 -4.29 9.10 12.64
C THR A 27 -3.18 8.05 12.49
N LYS A 28 -2.58 7.61 13.60
CA LYS A 28 -1.56 6.55 13.59
C LYS A 28 -2.14 5.20 13.19
N ASP A 29 -3.28 4.83 13.76
CA ASP A 29 -3.94 3.55 13.51
C ASP A 29 -4.56 3.52 12.11
N ALA A 30 -5.06 4.65 11.63
CA ALA A 30 -5.47 4.83 10.24
C ALA A 30 -4.30 4.55 9.27
N VAL A 31 -3.15 5.21 9.47
CA VAL A 31 -1.95 5.04 8.61
C VAL A 31 -1.40 3.61 8.69
N ARG A 32 -1.42 3.00 9.87
CA ARG A 32 -1.00 1.61 10.06
C ARG A 32 -1.93 0.64 9.30
N SER A 33 -3.24 0.85 9.39
CA SER A 33 -4.24 -0.04 8.79
C SER A 33 -4.22 0.01 7.26
N ILE A 34 -4.03 1.18 6.65
CA ILE A 34 -3.89 1.26 5.18
C ILE A 34 -2.61 0.56 4.69
N PHE A 35 -1.51 0.67 5.45
CA PHE A 35 -0.29 -0.07 5.16
C PHE A 35 -0.50 -1.58 5.29
N GLU A 36 -1.18 -2.01 6.35
CA GLU A 36 -1.51 -3.42 6.57
C GLU A 36 -2.37 -3.99 5.43
N SER A 37 -3.36 -3.24 4.95
CA SER A 37 -4.14 -3.61 3.77
C SER A 37 -3.26 -3.88 2.55
N LEU A 38 -2.27 -3.02 2.28
CA LEU A 38 -1.31 -3.22 1.19
C LEU A 38 -0.42 -4.44 1.44
N GLU A 39 0.09 -4.61 2.67
CA GLU A 39 0.96 -5.74 3.00
C GLU A 39 0.24 -7.09 2.86
N ILE A 40 -1.01 -7.19 3.31
CA ILE A 40 -1.83 -8.39 3.15
C ILE A 40 -1.98 -8.74 1.67
N LEU A 41 -2.30 -7.76 0.81
CA LEU A 41 -2.44 -8.00 -0.63
C LEU A 41 -1.11 -8.43 -1.24
N VAL A 42 0.00 -7.75 -0.90
CA VAL A 42 1.31 -8.07 -1.47
C VAL A 42 1.75 -9.48 -1.11
N LYS A 43 1.48 -9.95 0.12
CA LYS A 43 1.71 -11.34 0.55
C LYS A 43 0.90 -12.36 -0.26
N GLN A 44 -0.22 -11.96 -0.87
CA GLN A 44 -0.99 -12.81 -1.78
C GLN A 44 -0.41 -12.81 -3.21
N MET A 45 0.30 -11.74 -3.60
CA MET A 45 0.82 -11.55 -4.98
C MET A 45 2.25 -12.09 -5.18
N VAL A 46 3.07 -12.10 -4.13
CA VAL A 46 4.48 -12.50 -4.15
C VAL A 46 4.85 -13.25 -2.87
N ASP A 47 5.85 -14.13 -2.97
CA ASP A 47 6.40 -14.83 -1.80
C ASP A 47 7.25 -13.87 -0.95
N THR A 48 6.66 -13.35 0.14
CA THR A 48 7.32 -12.43 1.07
C THR A 48 6.72 -12.49 2.46
N GLN A 49 7.52 -12.17 3.48
CA GLN A 49 7.06 -12.02 4.86
C GLN A 49 6.58 -10.61 5.20
N ASN A 50 7.02 -9.59 4.46
CA ASN A 50 6.71 -8.19 4.74
C ASN A 50 6.74 -7.33 3.48
N LEU A 51 5.95 -6.26 3.49
CA LEU A 51 6.04 -5.20 2.50
C LEU A 51 7.16 -4.25 2.91
N ASN A 52 8.13 -4.05 2.02
CA ASN A 52 9.26 -3.14 2.19
C ASN A 52 9.68 -2.58 0.82
N GLU A 53 10.57 -1.58 0.83
CA GLU A 53 11.06 -0.92 -0.38
C GLU A 53 11.62 -1.91 -1.41
N TRP A 54 12.35 -2.93 -0.94
CA TRP A 54 12.98 -3.93 -1.80
C TRP A 54 11.94 -4.78 -2.54
N ILE A 55 10.87 -5.21 -1.86
CA ILE A 55 9.77 -5.98 -2.49
C ILE A 55 9.05 -5.16 -3.55
N VAL A 56 8.86 -3.86 -3.32
CA VAL A 56 8.26 -2.97 -4.33
C VAL A 56 9.15 -2.90 -5.57
N LYS A 57 10.45 -2.63 -5.38
CA LYS A 57 11.40 -2.42 -6.49
C LYS A 57 11.73 -3.68 -7.28
N ASN A 58 11.83 -4.83 -6.63
CA ASN A 58 12.38 -6.06 -7.24
C ASN A 58 11.33 -7.14 -7.47
N SER A 59 10.05 -6.88 -7.18
CA SER A 59 9.00 -7.86 -7.43
C SER A 59 7.74 -7.22 -8.00
N LEU A 60 7.20 -6.21 -7.32
CA LEU A 60 5.97 -5.57 -7.81
C LEU A 60 6.20 -4.72 -9.06
N LYS A 61 7.30 -3.97 -9.11
CA LYS A 61 7.71 -3.20 -10.29
C LYS A 61 7.87 -4.08 -11.52
N ASP A 62 8.55 -5.22 -11.40
CA ASP A 62 8.74 -6.15 -12.52
C ASP A 62 7.40 -6.73 -13.00
N LYS A 63 6.52 -7.13 -12.07
CA LYS A 63 5.15 -7.55 -12.42
C LYS A 63 4.39 -6.45 -13.16
N ALA A 64 4.50 -5.20 -12.72
CA ALA A 64 3.85 -4.07 -13.39
C ALA A 64 4.43 -3.84 -14.79
N LEU A 65 5.75 -3.79 -14.94
CA LEU A 65 6.40 -3.58 -16.24
C LEU A 65 6.04 -4.67 -17.25
N ASN A 66 5.86 -5.91 -16.80
CA ASN A 66 5.42 -7.02 -17.64
C ASN A 66 3.93 -6.92 -18.04
N ALA A 67 3.08 -6.40 -17.15
CA ALA A 67 1.63 -6.28 -17.41
C ALA A 67 1.28 -5.23 -18.48
N TYR A 68 2.11 -4.20 -18.67
CA TYR A 68 1.82 -3.07 -19.57
C TYR A 68 2.50 -3.16 -20.96
N GLY A 69 2.92 -4.37 -21.38
CA GLY A 69 3.27 -4.66 -22.78
C GLY A 69 4.58 -4.01 -23.25
N ASN A 70 4.61 -3.45 -24.47
CA ASN A 70 5.83 -2.93 -25.12
C ASN A 70 5.86 -1.41 -25.33
N ASP A 71 4.94 -0.64 -24.72
CA ASP A 71 4.97 0.82 -24.78
C ASP A 71 6.13 1.38 -23.92
N PRO A 72 7.18 1.99 -24.53
CA PRO A 72 8.33 2.48 -23.78
C PRO A 72 7.99 3.65 -22.85
N ALA A 73 7.06 4.53 -23.25
CA ALA A 73 6.67 5.69 -22.44
C ALA A 73 5.84 5.26 -21.22
N ALA A 74 4.95 4.29 -21.41
CA ALA A 74 4.23 3.67 -20.30
C ALA A 74 5.18 2.97 -19.34
N LYS A 75 6.14 2.17 -19.83
CA LYS A 75 7.13 1.47 -18.98
C LYS A 75 7.96 2.42 -18.14
N ASP A 76 8.49 3.49 -18.73
CA ASP A 76 9.26 4.50 -18.01
C ASP A 76 8.40 5.18 -16.92
N SER A 77 7.16 5.56 -17.26
CA SER A 77 6.24 6.21 -16.32
C SER A 77 5.88 5.27 -15.16
N ILE A 78 5.50 4.03 -15.45
CA ILE A 78 5.19 3.00 -14.45
C ILE A 78 6.41 2.73 -13.57
N GLY A 79 7.59 2.63 -14.17
CA GLY A 79 8.82 2.40 -13.44
C GLY A 79 9.05 3.46 -12.37
N LYS A 80 8.89 4.74 -12.74
CA LYS A 80 9.00 5.89 -11.82
C LYS A 80 7.89 5.92 -10.77
N MET A 81 6.66 5.55 -11.12
CA MET A 81 5.57 5.44 -10.15
C MET A 81 5.85 4.37 -9.10
N PHE A 82 6.42 3.23 -9.49
CA PHE A 82 6.84 2.18 -8.54
C PHE A 82 8.06 2.58 -7.70
N ASP A 83 8.97 3.38 -8.24
CA ASP A 83 10.05 3.98 -7.44
C ASP A 83 9.48 4.92 -6.37
N GLY A 84 8.48 5.74 -6.72
CA GLY A 84 7.74 6.57 -5.77
C GLY A 84 6.97 5.74 -4.74
N PHE A 85 6.33 4.65 -5.16
CA PHE A 85 5.66 3.72 -4.25
C PHE A 85 6.64 3.08 -3.25
N ALA A 86 7.84 2.72 -3.71
CA ALA A 86 8.87 2.16 -2.84
C ALA A 86 9.29 3.18 -1.75
N GLN A 87 9.46 4.45 -2.13
CA GLN A 87 9.72 5.53 -1.18
C GLN A 87 8.55 5.76 -0.23
N TRP A 88 7.31 5.66 -0.71
CA TRP A 88 6.11 5.74 0.12
C TRP A 88 6.07 4.61 1.16
N VAL A 89 6.37 3.37 0.77
CA VAL A 89 6.44 2.23 1.70
C VAL A 89 7.49 2.48 2.79
N ASN A 90 8.67 2.95 2.39
CA ASN A 90 9.76 3.24 3.32
C ASN A 90 9.41 4.40 4.29
N SER A 91 8.71 5.43 3.81
CA SER A 91 8.34 6.58 4.67
C SER A 91 7.29 6.21 5.72
N ILE A 92 6.36 5.31 5.39
CA ILE A 92 5.30 4.86 6.30
C ILE A 92 5.80 3.87 7.36
N HIS A 93 6.89 3.13 7.09
CA HIS A 93 7.49 2.18 8.05
C HIS A 93 7.80 2.80 9.42
N ASN A 94 8.17 4.08 9.47
CA ASN A 94 8.43 4.80 10.72
C ASN A 94 7.19 4.90 11.62
N TYR A 95 6.00 4.99 11.02
CA TYR A 95 4.73 5.03 11.78
C TYR A 95 4.27 3.63 12.19
N ARG A 96 4.78 2.58 11.54
CA ARG A 96 4.48 1.16 11.82
C ARG A 96 5.34 0.59 12.96
N HIS A 97 6.64 0.87 12.97
CA HIS A 97 7.60 0.22 13.88
C HIS A 97 7.88 1.01 15.17
N GLY A 98 7.24 2.17 15.35
CA GLY A 98 7.50 3.07 16.46
C GLY A 98 8.63 4.04 16.13
N GLN A 99 8.60 5.19 16.80
CA GLN A 99 9.63 6.22 16.70
C GLN A 99 10.59 6.07 17.88
N GLU A 100 11.85 6.51 17.75
CA GLU A 100 12.88 6.42 18.79
C GLU A 100 12.63 7.34 20.02
N GLY A 101 11.41 7.86 20.18
CA GLY A 101 11.01 8.74 21.27
C GLY A 101 10.24 8.01 22.38
N PRO A 102 10.19 8.59 23.60
CA PRO A 102 9.46 8.02 24.72
C PRO A 102 7.94 7.94 24.47
N GLU A 103 7.41 8.85 23.66
CA GLU A 103 5.99 8.90 23.30
C GLU A 103 5.81 8.71 21.79
N PRO A 104 4.87 7.86 21.35
CA PRO A 104 4.58 7.71 19.92
C PRO A 104 3.95 8.99 19.36
N VAL A 105 4.61 9.64 18.39
CA VAL A 105 4.04 10.80 17.70
C VAL A 105 3.12 10.34 16.58
N ALA A 106 1.83 10.63 16.74
CA ALA A 106 0.84 10.41 15.70
C ALA A 106 1.09 11.38 14.52
N PRO A 107 0.88 10.94 13.26
CA PRO A 107 0.97 11.83 12.12
C PRO A 107 -0.09 12.94 12.20
N SER A 108 0.18 14.09 11.56
CA SER A 108 -0.85 15.12 11.38
C SER A 108 -2.03 14.59 10.58
N ILE A 109 -3.20 15.20 10.74
CA ILE A 109 -4.41 14.77 10.01
C ILE A 109 -4.22 14.91 8.49
N GLU A 110 -3.54 15.96 8.02
CA GLU A 110 -3.25 16.19 6.61
C GLU A 110 -2.35 15.09 6.04
N PHE A 111 -1.34 14.68 6.81
CA PHE A 111 -0.48 13.57 6.41
C PHE A 111 -1.25 12.25 6.39
N ALA A 112 -2.10 11.99 7.38
CA ALA A 112 -2.91 10.78 7.41
C ALA A 112 -3.86 10.70 6.20
N VAL A 113 -4.54 11.80 5.86
CA VAL A 113 -5.38 11.89 4.66
C VAL A 113 -4.56 11.60 3.38
N TYR A 114 -3.38 12.19 3.26
CA TYR A 114 -2.48 11.92 2.12
C TYR A 114 -2.07 10.45 2.06
N ALA A 115 -1.64 9.86 3.19
CA ALA A 115 -1.21 8.48 3.28
C ALA A 115 -2.34 7.52 2.93
N LEU A 116 -3.56 7.73 3.44
CA LEU A 116 -4.72 6.91 3.10
C LEU A 116 -5.09 7.04 1.62
N SER A 117 -5.10 8.25 1.09
CA SER A 117 -5.46 8.51 -0.32
C SER A 117 -4.47 7.85 -1.29
N SER A 118 -3.17 8.03 -1.04
CA SER A 118 -2.10 7.42 -1.85
C SER A 118 -2.04 5.91 -1.68
N GLY A 119 -2.17 5.41 -0.45
CA GLY A 119 -2.24 3.97 -0.16
C GLY A 119 -3.43 3.30 -0.84
N ALA A 120 -4.61 3.95 -0.83
CA ALA A 120 -5.80 3.46 -1.52
C ALA A 120 -5.61 3.41 -3.05
N ALA A 121 -4.93 4.41 -3.63
CA ALA A 121 -4.60 4.41 -5.06
C ALA A 121 -3.67 3.24 -5.43
N PHE A 122 -2.61 3.01 -4.66
CA PHE A 122 -1.73 1.84 -4.85
C PHE A 122 -2.48 0.54 -4.68
N LEU A 123 -3.33 0.42 -3.65
CA LEU A 123 -4.10 -0.79 -3.39
C LEU A 123 -5.03 -1.10 -4.56
N ARG A 124 -5.75 -0.09 -5.08
CA ARG A 124 -6.61 -0.24 -6.25
C ARG A 124 -5.82 -0.74 -7.46
N TRP A 125 -4.63 -0.19 -7.70
CA TRP A 125 -3.79 -0.59 -8.81
C TRP A 125 -3.30 -2.05 -8.68
N LEU A 126 -2.81 -2.43 -7.49
CA LEU A 126 -2.34 -3.79 -7.22
C LEU A 126 -3.45 -4.83 -7.33
N VAL A 127 -4.66 -4.53 -6.84
CA VAL A 127 -5.82 -5.43 -6.99
C VAL A 127 -6.17 -5.65 -8.47
N ASP A 128 -6.11 -4.60 -9.29
CA ASP A 128 -6.35 -4.74 -10.74
C ASP A 128 -5.30 -5.66 -11.38
N MET A 129 -4.02 -5.48 -11.05
CA MET A 129 -2.93 -6.35 -11.50
C MET A 129 -3.11 -7.80 -11.06
N ASP A 130 -3.44 -8.05 -9.80
CA ASP A 130 -3.64 -9.39 -9.24
C ASP A 130 -4.84 -10.09 -9.90
N SER A 131 -5.97 -9.37 -10.04
CA SER A 131 -7.18 -9.93 -10.65
C SER A 131 -7.05 -10.26 -12.14
N LYS A 132 -6.13 -9.61 -12.86
CA LYS A 132 -5.82 -9.91 -14.26
C LYS A 132 -4.94 -11.15 -14.39
N ASN A 133 -4.05 -11.40 -13.42
CA ASN A 133 -3.23 -12.61 -13.39
C ASN A 133 -4.06 -13.86 -13.08
N ASP A 134 -5.12 -13.77 -12.26
CA ASP A 134 -6.03 -14.89 -12.00
C ASP A 134 -6.84 -15.34 -13.23
N LYS A 135 -6.85 -14.55 -14.32
CA LYS A 135 -7.60 -14.84 -15.57
C LYS A 135 -6.71 -15.30 -16.73
N ALA A 136 -5.40 -15.39 -16.52
CA ALA A 136 -4.42 -15.85 -17.50
C ALA A 136 -4.06 -17.33 -17.22
#